data_AF-A0A3D3QCY5-F1
#
_entry.id   AF-A0A3D3QCY5-F1
#
_cell.length_a   1.000
_cell.length_b   1.000
_cell.length_c   1.000
_cell.angle_alpha   90.00
_cell.angle_beta   90.00
_cell.angle_gamma   90.00
#
_symmetry.space_group_name_H-M   'P 1'
#
loop_
_entity.id
_entity.type
_entity.pdbx_description
1 polymer ?
#
loop_
_entity_poly.entity_id
_entity_poly.type
_entity_poly.pdbx_seq_one_letter_code
_entity_poly.pdbx_strand_id
1 'polypeptide(L)'
;ATISIATHAFNYGTGCFEGIRGYWNAEREEIYVVKLQEHFRRLLRSARLFRMDVGRTAEDLAGIALEIVRRGQFREDVYIRPIVYKASPVIRVGLLGLQDGFCCFTAAMGAYFDIEKGLSATVSGWRRNDDNSIPARAKATGGYINAALAIADAEDAGFDEAIMLTQAGNVSEGSAAN
;
A
#
# COMPACT_ATOMS: atom_id res chain seq x y z
N ALA A 1 3.23 -12.50 13.21
CA ALA A 1 4.49 -12.00 12.64
C ALA A 1 4.80 -10.64 13.26
N THR A 2 6.05 -10.36 13.64
CA THR A 2 6.45 -9.13 14.34
C THR A 2 7.71 -8.53 13.71
N ILE A 3 7.90 -7.21 13.85
CA ILE A 3 9.16 -6.51 13.57
C ILE A 3 9.66 -5.82 14.85
N SER A 4 10.93 -5.42 14.88
CA SER A 4 11.47 -4.66 16.01
C SER A 4 10.98 -3.21 15.97
N ILE A 5 10.73 -2.61 17.14
CA ILE A 5 10.49 -1.15 17.24
C ILE A 5 11.71 -0.33 16.79
N ALA A 6 12.90 -0.93 16.74
CA ALA A 6 14.11 -0.30 16.22
C ALA A 6 14.24 -0.39 14.69
N THR A 7 13.34 -1.10 14.00
CA THR A 7 13.39 -1.28 12.54
C THR A 7 13.37 0.07 11.83
N HIS A 8 14.32 0.28 10.92
CA HIS A 8 14.50 1.55 10.20
C HIS A 8 13.22 2.03 9.51
N ALA A 9 12.53 1.15 8.77
CA ALA A 9 11.30 1.52 8.09
C ALA A 9 10.14 1.90 9.02
N PHE A 10 10.12 1.36 10.24
CA PHE A 10 9.12 1.72 11.25
C PHE A 10 9.33 3.15 11.75
N ASN A 11 10.60 3.55 11.93
CA ASN A 11 10.96 4.87 12.45
C ASN A 11 11.01 5.97 11.36
N TYR A 12 11.31 5.61 10.11
CA TYR A 12 11.61 6.57 9.05
C TYR A 12 10.69 6.47 7.83
N GLY A 13 9.68 5.61 7.83
CA GLY A 13 8.74 5.47 6.71
C GLY A 13 9.38 4.93 5.42
N THR A 14 10.52 4.24 5.52
CA THR A 14 11.30 3.75 4.38
C THR A 14 10.88 2.35 3.95
N GLY A 15 9.64 2.24 3.49
CA GLY A 15 9.09 1.03 2.89
C GLY A 15 8.16 1.36 1.72
N CYS A 16 7.73 0.31 1.03
CA CYS A 16 6.68 0.37 0.02
C CYS A 16 5.78 -0.87 0.12
N PHE A 17 4.57 -0.77 -0.40
CA PHE A 17 3.58 -1.84 -0.27
C PHE A 17 2.67 -1.94 -1.49
N GLU A 18 1.86 -2.99 -1.53
CA GLU A 18 0.73 -3.12 -2.44
C GLU A 18 -0.59 -3.38 -1.72
N GLY A 19 -1.66 -3.11 -2.43
CA GLY A 19 -2.99 -3.56 -2.07
C GLY A 19 -3.56 -4.40 -3.20
N ILE A 20 -3.83 -5.67 -2.95
CA ILE A 20 -4.24 -6.62 -3.99
C ILE A 20 -5.53 -7.29 -3.53
N ARG A 21 -6.56 -7.25 -4.38
CA ARG A 21 -7.86 -7.90 -4.11
C ARG A 21 -7.87 -9.32 -4.66
N GLY A 22 -8.39 -10.24 -3.86
CA GLY A 22 -8.85 -11.55 -4.29
C GLY A 22 -10.35 -11.65 -4.10
N TYR A 23 -11.06 -12.16 -5.11
CA TYR A 23 -12.51 -12.28 -5.10
C TYR A 23 -12.93 -13.73 -5.01
N TRP A 24 -13.84 -14.05 -4.10
CA TRP A 24 -14.37 -15.39 -3.95
C TRP A 24 -15.38 -15.71 -5.04
N ASN A 25 -15.16 -16.82 -5.74
CA ASN A 25 -16.12 -17.39 -6.66
C ASN A 25 -16.81 -18.59 -5.99
N ALA A 26 -18.07 -18.41 -5.61
CA ALA A 26 -18.83 -19.43 -4.90
C ALA A 26 -19.12 -20.68 -5.75
N GLU A 27 -19.25 -20.54 -7.08
CA GLU A 27 -19.53 -21.68 -7.97
C GLU A 27 -18.32 -22.60 -8.14
N ARG A 28 -17.11 -22.03 -8.15
CA ARG A 28 -15.85 -22.75 -8.35
C ARG A 28 -15.12 -23.09 -7.06
N GLU A 29 -15.60 -22.56 -5.94
CA GLU A 29 -14.92 -22.62 -4.63
C GLU A 29 -13.46 -22.14 -4.69
N GLU A 30 -13.20 -21.07 -5.45
CA GLU A 30 -11.87 -20.53 -5.71
C GLU A 30 -11.78 -19.02 -5.50
N ILE A 31 -10.58 -18.54 -5.12
CA ILE A 31 -10.27 -17.11 -5.05
C ILE A 31 -9.51 -16.67 -6.31
N TYR A 32 -10.06 -15.68 -7.01
CA TYR A 32 -9.44 -15.06 -8.17
C TYR A 32 -8.74 -13.76 -7.78
N VAL A 33 -7.40 -13.77 -7.85
CA VAL A 33 -6.58 -12.60 -7.49
C VAL A 33 -6.33 -11.72 -8.70
N VAL A 34 -6.72 -10.44 -8.61
CA VAL A 34 -6.71 -9.53 -9.76
C VAL A 34 -5.33 -8.90 -9.95
N LYS A 35 -4.82 -8.96 -11.19
CA LYS A 35 -3.57 -8.31 -11.64
C LYS A 35 -2.35 -8.58 -10.74
N LEU A 36 -2.26 -9.81 -10.22
CA LEU A 36 -1.28 -10.19 -9.21
C LEU A 36 0.17 -9.89 -9.63
N GLN A 37 0.56 -10.29 -10.84
CA GLN A 37 1.92 -10.07 -11.33
C GLN A 37 2.22 -8.58 -11.53
N GLU A 38 1.25 -7.80 -12.00
CA GLU A 38 1.38 -6.36 -12.22
C GLU A 38 1.59 -5.61 -10.90
N HIS A 39 0.87 -6.00 -9.84
CA HIS A 39 1.08 -5.47 -8.50
C HIS A 39 2.51 -5.76 -8.02
N PHE A 40 3.01 -7.00 -8.13
CA PHE A 40 4.38 -7.31 -7.71
C PHE A 40 5.45 -6.63 -8.58
N ARG A 41 5.21 -6.44 -9.88
CA ARG A 41 6.09 -5.61 -10.73
C ARG A 41 6.12 -4.16 -10.25
N ARG A 42 4.98 -3.59 -9.83
CA ARG A 42 4.90 -2.23 -9.25
C ARG A 42 5.59 -2.15 -7.89
N LEU A 43 5.43 -3.17 -7.04
CA LEU A 43 6.13 -3.26 -5.75
C LEU A 43 7.65 -3.21 -5.94
N LEU A 44 8.18 -4.02 -6.86
CA LEU A 44 9.62 -4.04 -7.17
C LEU A 44 10.10 -2.72 -7.79
N ARG A 45 9.30 -2.04 -8.62
CA ARG A 45 9.60 -0.68 -9.10
C ARG A 45 9.69 0.32 -7.94
N SER A 46 8.74 0.27 -7.02
CA SER A 46 8.73 1.13 -5.83
C SER A 46 9.93 0.84 -4.92
N ALA A 47 10.27 -0.44 -4.73
CA ALA A 47 11.40 -0.86 -3.92
C ALA A 47 12.75 -0.33 -4.45
N ARG A 48 12.94 -0.34 -5.78
CA ARG A 48 14.15 0.21 -6.42
C ARG A 48 14.33 1.71 -6.17
N LEU A 49 13.25 2.48 -6.11
CA LEU A 49 13.32 3.91 -5.78
C LEU A 49 13.88 4.16 -4.37
N PHE A 50 13.64 3.22 -3.45
CA PHE A 50 14.17 3.25 -2.08
C PHE A 50 15.48 2.48 -1.90
N ARG A 51 16.18 2.17 -3.00
CA ARG A 51 17.44 1.40 -2.99
C ARG A 51 17.28 0.07 -2.24
N MET A 52 16.14 -0.59 -2.39
CA MET A 52 15.87 -1.91 -1.81
C MET A 52 15.96 -2.99 -2.88
N ASP A 53 16.54 -4.14 -2.51
CA ASP A 53 16.55 -5.36 -3.30
C ASP A 53 16.02 -6.53 -2.46
N VAL A 54 15.00 -7.21 -2.99
CA VAL A 54 14.35 -8.35 -2.32
C VAL A 54 15.00 -9.68 -2.74
N GLY A 55 15.86 -9.68 -3.76
CA GLY A 55 16.49 -10.90 -4.29
C GLY A 55 15.48 -11.90 -4.87
N ARG A 56 14.30 -11.42 -5.29
CA ARG A 56 13.20 -12.25 -5.80
C ARG A 56 12.51 -11.58 -6.98
N THR A 57 12.01 -12.40 -7.90
CA THR A 57 11.23 -11.93 -9.05
C THR A 57 9.80 -11.58 -8.65
N ALA A 58 9.06 -10.90 -9.54
CA ALA A 58 7.64 -10.62 -9.30
C ALA A 58 6.83 -11.92 -9.21
N GLU A 59 7.22 -12.91 -10.00
CA GLU A 59 6.65 -14.24 -10.08
C GLU A 59 6.88 -15.03 -8.78
N ASP A 60 8.08 -14.97 -8.20
CA ASP A 60 8.36 -15.59 -6.89
C ASP A 60 7.49 -15.00 -5.77
N LEU A 61 7.39 -13.67 -5.72
CA LEU A 61 6.60 -12.98 -4.70
C LEU A 61 5.10 -13.21 -4.87
N ALA A 62 4.62 -13.28 -6.12
CA ALA A 62 3.27 -13.68 -6.45
C ALA A 62 2.96 -15.11 -5.97
N GLY A 63 3.91 -16.05 -6.16
CA GLY A 63 3.80 -17.41 -5.64
C GLY A 63 3.63 -17.46 -4.12
N ILE A 64 4.43 -16.67 -3.39
CA ILE A 64 4.31 -16.54 -1.92
C ILE A 64 2.93 -16.00 -1.52
N ALA A 65 2.43 -14.96 -2.19
CA ALA A 65 1.11 -14.40 -1.91
C ALA A 65 -0.02 -15.42 -2.13
N LEU A 66 0.02 -16.17 -3.23
CA LEU A 66 -0.96 -17.22 -3.51
C LEU A 66 -0.93 -18.33 -2.47
N GLU A 67 0.26 -18.73 -2.02
CA GLU A 67 0.40 -19.74 -0.97
C GLU A 67 -0.19 -19.25 0.36
N ILE A 68 0.00 -17.98 0.71
CA ILE A 68 -0.61 -17.36 1.89
C ILE A 68 -2.15 -17.41 1.80
N VAL A 69 -2.73 -17.07 0.65
CA VAL A 69 -4.19 -17.14 0.44
C VAL A 69 -4.70 -18.58 0.55
N ARG A 70 -4.02 -19.56 -0.08
CA ARG A 70 -4.40 -20.98 0.01
C ARG A 70 -4.42 -21.50 1.44
N ARG A 71 -3.39 -21.17 2.22
CA ARG A 71 -3.30 -21.56 3.64
C ARG A 71 -4.34 -20.88 4.52
N GLY A 72 -4.84 -19.71 4.11
CA GLY A 72 -5.88 -19.00 4.82
C GLY A 72 -7.27 -19.62 4.68
N GLN A 73 -7.50 -20.47 3.67
CA GLN A 73 -8.75 -21.21 3.45
C GLN A 73 -10.02 -20.33 3.48
N PHE A 74 -9.91 -19.07 3.04
CA PHE A 74 -11.04 -18.14 2.98
C PHE A 74 -12.09 -18.62 1.98
N ARG A 75 -13.37 -18.41 2.33
CA ARG A 75 -14.54 -18.62 1.44
C ARG A 75 -15.27 -17.30 1.20
N GLU A 76 -14.51 -16.22 1.16
CA GLU A 76 -14.95 -14.84 1.01
C GLU A 76 -13.85 -14.00 0.34
N ASP A 77 -14.18 -12.76 -0.02
CA ASP A 77 -13.22 -11.83 -0.60
C ASP A 77 -12.05 -11.57 0.36
N VAL A 78 -10.86 -11.42 -0.21
CA VAL A 78 -9.63 -11.21 0.54
C VAL A 78 -8.86 -10.00 0.04
N TYR A 79 -8.04 -9.47 0.94
CA TYR A 79 -7.07 -8.45 0.64
C TYR A 79 -5.68 -8.91 1.02
N ILE A 80 -4.75 -8.83 0.07
CA ILE A 80 -3.36 -9.23 0.22
C ILE A 80 -2.50 -7.96 0.32
N ARG A 81 -1.63 -7.92 1.33
CA ARG A 81 -0.76 -6.78 1.65
C ARG A 81 0.71 -7.23 1.70
N PRO A 82 1.41 -7.21 0.56
CA PRO A 82 2.86 -7.35 0.55
C PRO A 82 3.52 -6.00 0.86
N ILE A 83 4.64 -6.05 1.58
CA ILE A 83 5.42 -4.88 2.01
C ILE A 83 6.91 -5.20 1.84
N VAL A 84 7.66 -4.27 1.24
CA VAL A 84 9.13 -4.27 1.18
C VAL A 84 9.64 -3.10 1.99
N TYR A 85 10.65 -3.29 2.83
CA TYR A 85 11.05 -2.27 3.81
C TYR A 85 12.52 -2.39 4.24
N LYS A 86 13.13 -1.27 4.66
CA LYS A 86 14.45 -1.28 5.33
C LYS A 86 14.31 -1.94 6.71
N ALA A 87 14.84 -3.15 6.84
CA ALA A 87 14.64 -4.03 7.99
C ALA A 87 15.63 -3.83 9.14
N SER A 88 16.79 -3.21 8.87
CA SER A 88 17.85 -3.02 9.86
C SER A 88 17.34 -2.32 11.13
N PRO A 89 17.66 -2.83 12.34
CA PRO A 89 17.34 -2.19 13.60
C PRO A 89 18.38 -1.11 13.95
N VAL A 90 18.27 0.08 13.36
CA VAL A 90 19.30 1.13 13.48
C VAL A 90 18.70 2.53 13.45
N ILE A 91 19.29 3.45 14.22
CA ILE A 91 19.01 4.88 14.20
C ILE A 91 20.02 5.56 13.28
N ARG A 92 19.63 5.74 12.01
CA ARG A 92 20.39 6.39 10.94
C ARG A 92 19.41 6.70 9.82
N VAL A 93 19.55 7.83 9.13
CA VAL A 93 18.60 8.22 8.05
C VAL A 93 18.94 7.58 6.69
N GLY A 94 20.23 7.32 6.43
CA GLY A 94 20.71 6.88 5.12
C GLY A 94 20.30 5.45 4.75
N LEU A 95 19.94 5.25 3.47
CA LEU A 95 19.40 3.97 2.95
C LEU A 95 20.45 2.90 2.60
N LEU A 96 21.73 3.28 2.50
CA LEU A 96 22.80 2.42 2.00
C LEU A 96 23.40 1.55 3.11
N GLY A 97 23.67 0.28 2.78
CA GLY A 97 24.22 -0.71 3.72
C GLY A 97 23.20 -1.22 4.75
N LEU A 98 21.91 -0.99 4.51
CA LEU A 98 20.83 -1.53 5.34
C LEU A 98 20.30 -2.83 4.74
N GLN A 99 19.82 -3.72 5.61
CA GLN A 99 19.11 -4.93 5.22
C GLN A 99 17.73 -4.58 4.69
N ASP A 100 17.33 -5.26 3.63
CA ASP A 100 16.00 -5.18 3.05
C ASP A 100 15.16 -6.37 3.50
N GLY A 101 13.89 -6.12 3.82
CA GLY A 101 12.93 -7.11 4.26
C GLY A 101 11.71 -7.15 3.36
N PHE A 102 11.08 -8.31 3.32
CA PHE A 102 9.79 -8.53 2.69
C PHE A 102 8.86 -9.23 3.69
N CYS A 103 7.63 -8.75 3.79
CA CYS A 103 6.56 -9.49 4.45
C CYS A 103 5.28 -9.41 3.61
N CYS A 104 4.38 -10.37 3.82
CA CYS A 104 3.09 -10.42 3.16
C CYS A 104 2.08 -11.04 4.11
N PHE A 105 0.89 -10.45 4.16
CA PHE A 105 -0.25 -11.03 4.88
C PHE A 105 -1.53 -10.89 4.06
N THR A 106 -2.55 -11.65 4.45
CA THR A 106 -3.88 -11.59 3.86
C THR A 106 -4.92 -11.48 4.97
N ALA A 107 -6.06 -10.88 4.67
CA ALA A 107 -7.22 -10.81 5.56
C ALA A 107 -8.52 -10.90 4.73
N ALA A 108 -9.59 -11.36 5.35
CA ALA A 108 -10.94 -11.23 4.83
C ALA A 108 -11.28 -9.74 4.66
N MET A 109 -11.87 -9.38 3.51
CA MET A 109 -12.20 -7.99 3.23
C MET A 109 -13.34 -7.88 2.20
N GLY A 110 -14.53 -7.52 2.67
CA GLY A 110 -15.69 -7.22 1.83
C GLY A 110 -15.58 -5.90 1.05
N ALA A 111 -16.73 -5.36 0.65
CA ALA A 111 -16.81 -4.07 -0.01
C ALA A 111 -16.28 -2.95 0.91
N TYR A 112 -15.52 -2.02 0.33
CA TYR A 112 -14.94 -0.89 1.07
C TYR A 112 -15.94 0.25 1.26
N PHE A 113 -16.86 0.40 0.30
CA PHE A 113 -17.88 1.45 0.27
C PHE A 113 -19.18 0.91 -0.33
N ASP A 114 -20.29 1.56 0.01
CA ASP A 114 -21.57 1.37 -0.65
C ASP A 114 -21.54 2.09 -2.01
N ILE A 115 -21.37 1.31 -3.07
CA ILE A 115 -21.26 1.81 -4.44
C ILE A 115 -22.56 2.40 -4.98
N GLU A 116 -23.72 2.00 -4.44
CA GLU A 116 -25.02 2.51 -4.87
C GLU A 116 -25.30 3.89 -4.25
N LYS A 117 -24.91 4.07 -2.98
CA LYS A 117 -25.02 5.37 -2.29
C LYS A 117 -24.01 6.39 -2.82
N GLY A 118 -22.83 5.94 -3.26
CA GLY A 118 -21.72 6.81 -3.60
C GLY A 118 -21.09 7.48 -2.36
N LEU A 119 -20.09 8.32 -2.60
CA LEU A 119 -19.32 9.00 -1.56
C LEU A 119 -19.47 10.51 -1.65
N SER A 120 -19.61 11.16 -0.50
CA SER A 120 -19.40 12.59 -0.36
C SER A 120 -17.91 12.90 -0.24
N ALA A 121 -17.41 13.90 -0.97
CA ALA A 121 -16.01 14.25 -0.95
C ALA A 121 -15.79 15.75 -0.78
N THR A 122 -14.70 16.13 -0.12
CA THR A 122 -14.28 17.52 0.05
C THR A 122 -12.89 17.77 -0.53
N VAL A 123 -12.61 19.00 -0.93
CA VAL A 123 -11.27 19.39 -1.39
C VAL A 123 -10.40 19.62 -0.16
N SER A 124 -9.34 18.84 -0.02
CA SER A 124 -8.45 18.89 1.15
C SER A 124 -7.62 20.19 1.20
N GLY A 125 -7.39 20.68 2.42
CA GLY A 125 -6.38 21.71 2.69
C GLY A 125 -4.95 21.20 2.51
N TRP A 126 -4.73 19.88 2.64
CA TRP A 126 -3.45 19.24 2.39
C TRP A 126 -3.18 19.12 0.89
N ARG A 127 -2.03 19.65 0.46
CA ARG A 127 -1.55 19.42 -0.91
C ARG A 127 -0.91 18.05 -1.02
N ARG A 128 -1.03 17.46 -2.20
CA ARG A 128 -0.38 16.20 -2.53
C ARG A 128 1.14 16.38 -2.51
N ASN A 129 1.86 15.38 -1.96
CA ASN A 129 3.33 15.40 -1.98
C ASN A 129 3.85 15.61 -3.41
N ASP A 130 4.76 16.57 -3.56
CA ASP A 130 5.52 16.78 -4.79
C ASP A 130 6.46 15.58 -5.04
N ASP A 131 6.62 15.16 -6.29
CA ASP A 131 7.42 13.97 -6.65
C ASP A 131 8.90 14.10 -6.26
N ASN A 132 9.44 15.33 -6.20
CA ASN A 132 10.81 15.57 -5.75
C ASN A 132 10.95 15.66 -4.22
N SER A 133 9.84 15.72 -3.48
CA SER A 133 9.84 15.67 -2.01
C SER A 133 9.74 14.22 -1.52
N ILE A 134 8.68 13.52 -1.93
CA ILE A 134 8.51 12.08 -1.73
C ILE A 134 7.97 11.53 -3.05
N PRO A 135 8.68 10.59 -3.73
CA PRO A 135 8.29 10.12 -5.06
C PRO A 135 6.86 9.57 -5.07
N ALA A 136 5.94 10.31 -5.70
CA ALA A 136 4.52 9.96 -5.78
C ALA A 136 4.30 8.71 -6.64
N ARG A 137 5.24 8.44 -7.56
CA ARG A 137 5.29 7.20 -8.36
C ARG A 137 5.61 5.94 -7.54
N ALA A 138 6.11 6.08 -6.32
CA ALA A 138 6.30 4.95 -5.40
C ALA A 138 5.10 4.82 -4.47
N LYS A 139 4.61 3.60 -4.25
CA LYS A 139 3.60 3.32 -3.23
C LYS A 139 4.26 3.21 -1.85
N ALA A 140 4.79 4.35 -1.40
CA ALA A 140 5.71 4.49 -0.27
C ALA A 140 4.97 4.56 1.07
N THR A 141 5.41 3.83 2.10
CA THR A 141 4.76 3.85 3.42
C THR A 141 4.79 5.25 4.05
N GLY A 142 5.93 5.93 4.09
CA GLY A 142 6.04 7.29 4.63
C GLY A 142 5.22 8.34 3.87
N GLY A 143 4.95 8.11 2.59
CA GLY A 143 4.12 9.02 1.77
C GLY A 143 2.65 9.06 2.22
N TYR A 144 2.16 7.99 2.87
CA TYR A 144 0.77 7.90 3.32
C TYR A 144 0.45 8.74 4.54
N ILE A 145 1.43 9.35 5.20
CA ILE A 145 1.17 10.36 6.25
C ILE A 145 0.36 11.53 5.66
N ASN A 146 0.69 11.97 4.45
CA ASN A 146 -0.01 13.05 3.76
C ASN A 146 -1.47 12.69 3.44
N ALA A 147 -1.70 11.48 2.94
CA ALA A 147 -3.04 10.96 2.68
C ALA A 147 -3.86 10.77 3.96
N ALA A 148 -3.23 10.26 5.03
CA ALA A 148 -3.86 10.05 6.33
C ALA A 148 -4.35 11.35 6.97
N LEU A 149 -3.57 12.43 6.85
CA LEU A 149 -3.99 13.76 7.31
C LEU A 149 -5.16 14.29 6.47
N ALA A 150 -5.11 14.10 5.15
CA ALA A 150 -6.17 14.56 4.26
C ALA A 150 -7.52 13.87 4.53
N ILE A 151 -7.52 12.54 4.70
CA ILE A 151 -8.76 11.79 5.00
C ILE A 151 -9.26 12.09 6.41
N ALA A 152 -8.37 12.23 7.41
CA ALA A 152 -8.77 12.56 8.77
C ALA A 152 -9.52 13.90 8.83
N ASP A 153 -9.04 14.94 8.13
CA ASP A 153 -9.72 16.24 8.07
C ASP A 153 -11.07 16.15 7.34
N ALA A 154 -11.19 15.31 6.31
CA ALA A 154 -12.44 15.10 5.60
C ALA A 154 -13.48 14.38 6.47
N GLU A 155 -13.06 13.32 7.16
CA GLU A 155 -13.89 12.56 8.10
C GLU A 155 -14.38 13.45 9.25
N ASP A 156 -13.50 14.28 9.84
CA ASP A 156 -13.85 15.23 10.91
C ASP A 156 -14.87 16.28 10.44
N ALA A 157 -14.80 16.66 9.16
CA ALA A 157 -15.75 17.56 8.51
C ALA A 157 -17.05 16.86 8.02
N GLY A 158 -17.19 15.55 8.23
CA GLY A 158 -18.38 14.77 7.88
C GLY A 158 -18.46 14.31 6.41
N PHE A 159 -17.33 14.27 5.70
CA PHE A 159 -17.22 13.73 4.34
C PHE A 159 -16.62 12.32 4.35
N ASP A 160 -16.91 11.53 3.32
CA ASP A 160 -16.40 10.15 3.20
C ASP A 160 -14.99 10.08 2.58
N GLU A 161 -14.57 11.11 1.83
CA GLU A 161 -13.28 11.12 1.12
C GLU A 161 -12.71 12.53 0.93
N ALA A 162 -11.39 12.61 0.78
CA ALA A 162 -10.65 13.83 0.50
C ALA A 162 -10.12 13.84 -0.94
N ILE A 163 -10.35 14.93 -1.68
CA ILE A 163 -9.73 15.21 -2.98
C ILE A 163 -8.52 16.11 -2.75
N MET A 164 -7.34 15.64 -3.11
CA MET A 164 -6.09 16.36 -2.94
C MET A 164 -5.70 17.10 -4.22
N LEU A 165 -5.17 18.31 -4.07
CA LEU A 165 -4.64 19.11 -5.17
C LEU A 165 -3.12 19.05 -5.23
N THR A 166 -2.58 19.15 -6.44
CA THR A 166 -1.17 19.42 -6.70
C THR A 166 -0.76 20.81 -6.16
N GLN A 167 0.55 21.08 -6.10
CA GLN A 167 1.07 22.40 -5.72
C GLN A 167 0.59 23.53 -6.64
N ALA A 168 0.31 23.22 -7.91
CA ALA A 168 -0.23 24.17 -8.89
C ALA A 168 -1.75 24.39 -8.77
N GLY A 169 -2.43 23.72 -7.82
CA GLY A 169 -3.87 23.82 -7.62
C GLY A 169 -4.72 22.93 -8.53
N ASN A 170 -4.11 22.11 -9.39
CA ASN A 170 -4.84 21.11 -10.19
C ASN A 170 -5.26 19.92 -9.33
N VAL A 171 -6.42 19.31 -9.64
CA VAL A 171 -6.85 18.03 -9.04
C VAL A 171 -5.79 16.97 -9.28
N SER A 172 -5.40 16.25 -8.21
CA SER A 172 -4.41 15.18 -8.27
C SER A 172 -5.06 13.80 -8.12
N GLU A 173 -5.51 13.46 -6.92
CA GLU A 173 -6.08 12.15 -6.57
C GLU A 173 -6.90 12.25 -5.28
N GLY A 174 -7.68 11.21 -4.95
CA GLY A 174 -8.26 11.04 -3.62
C GLY A 174 -7.21 10.66 -2.58
N SER A 175 -7.57 10.50 -1.30
CA SER A 175 -6.60 10.08 -0.28
C SER A 175 -5.96 8.71 -0.58
N ALA A 176 -6.73 7.79 -1.17
CA ALA A 176 -6.27 6.46 -1.53
C ALA A 176 -6.79 5.94 -2.90
N ALA A 177 -7.33 6.82 -3.74
CA ALA A 177 -7.96 6.48 -5.02
C ALA A 177 -7.51 7.41 -6.15
N ASN A 178 -7.49 6.91 -7.39
CA ASN A 178 -7.30 7.72 -8.62
C ASN A 178 -8.64 7.94 -9.29
#